data_AF-A0A147BNP3-F1
#
_entry.id   AF-A0A147BNP3-F1
#
_cell.length_a   1.000
_cell.length_b   1.000
_cell.length_c   1.000
_cell.angle_alpha   90.00
_cell.angle_beta   90.00
_cell.angle_gamma   90.00
#
_symmetry.space_group_name_H-M   'P 1'
#
loop_
_entity.id
_entity.type
_entity.pdbx_description
1 polymer ?
#
loop_
_entity_poly.entity_id
_entity_poly.type
_entity_poly.pdbx_seq_one_letter_code
_entity_poly.pdbx_strand_id
1 'polypeptide(L)'
;MTPALAMIPHGDVEQVFTELVSSLPTELLPEVDYFEDVFIGRPMARGRRDAQLPIQLWNHHDTVLKGDSKMTNSVEAWHRGFQAHVQCPHQTLWIFLKVLQREEFLQLHRLGKLEMGQRFTQASKYAKAATLASQYDRRDRCSTLP
;
A
#
# COMPACT_ATOMS: atom_id res chain seq x y z
N MET A 1 -8.05 -4.47 11.34
CA MET A 1 -6.67 -4.48 10.81
C MET A 1 -6.05 -3.14 11.15
N THR A 2 -4.92 -3.10 11.87
CA THR A 2 -4.23 -1.84 12.21
C THR A 2 -3.39 -1.41 11.00
N PRO A 3 -3.85 -0.46 10.16
CA PRO A 3 -3.07 0.03 9.03
C PRO A 3 -1.71 0.62 9.44
N ALA A 4 -1.52 0.92 10.73
CA ALA A 4 -0.26 1.34 11.31
C ALA A 4 0.86 0.30 11.13
N LEU A 5 0.61 -1.00 11.34
CA LEU A 5 1.65 -2.05 11.20
C LEU A 5 2.18 -2.15 9.77
N ALA A 6 1.34 -1.86 8.78
CA ALA A 6 1.74 -1.86 7.37
C ALA A 6 2.65 -0.68 6.98
N MET A 7 2.85 0.27 7.89
CA MET A 7 3.70 1.47 7.69
C MET A 7 4.97 1.42 8.55
N ILE A 8 5.30 0.26 9.11
CA ILE A 8 6.50 0.03 9.93
C ILE A 8 7.49 -0.78 9.08
N PRO A 9 8.82 -0.56 9.21
CA PRO A 9 9.83 -1.39 8.55
C PRO A 9 9.59 -2.88 8.82
N HIS A 10 9.82 -3.72 7.81
CA HIS A 10 9.50 -5.14 7.87
C HIS A 10 10.12 -5.85 9.08
N GLY A 11 11.34 -5.46 9.47
CA GLY A 11 12.07 -6.06 10.60
C GLY A 11 11.44 -5.78 11.97
N ASP A 12 10.72 -4.66 12.11
CA ASP A 12 10.22 -4.21 13.41
C ASP A 12 8.77 -4.61 13.66
N VAL A 13 8.06 -5.04 12.60
CA VAL A 13 6.63 -5.40 12.63
C VAL A 13 6.33 -6.43 13.72
N GLU A 14 7.13 -7.49 13.81
CA GLU A 14 6.91 -8.56 14.79
C GLU A 14 7.11 -8.08 16.22
N GLN A 15 8.15 -7.28 16.46
CA GLN A 15 8.46 -6.73 17.78
C GLN A 15 7.36 -5.76 18.23
N VAL A 16 7.01 -4.79 17.38
CA VAL A 16 5.97 -3.80 17.67
C VAL A 16 4.62 -4.47 17.89
N PHE A 17 4.31 -5.53 17.15
CA PHE A 17 3.09 -6.30 17.39
C PHE A 17 3.10 -6.98 18.76
N THR A 18 4.20 -7.62 19.17
CA THR A 18 4.32 -8.23 20.50
C THR A 18 4.21 -7.20 21.61
N GLU A 19 4.85 -6.04 21.48
CA GLU A 19 4.71 -4.93 22.42
C GLU A 19 3.25 -4.44 22.51
N LEU A 20 2.58 -4.29 21.35
CA LEU A 20 1.18 -3.91 21.30
C LEU A 20 0.30 -4.92 22.04
N VAL A 21 0.46 -6.22 21.75
CA VAL A 21 -0.30 -7.30 22.40
C VAL A 21 -0.10 -7.31 23.91
N SER A 22 1.11 -7.03 24.40
CA SER A 22 1.40 -6.96 25.84
C SER A 22 0.62 -5.87 26.59
N SER A 23 0.15 -4.84 25.86
CA SER A 23 -0.67 -3.76 26.39
C SER A 23 -2.17 -3.96 26.21
N LEU A 24 -2.59 -5.00 25.48
CA LEU A 24 -3.99 -5.27 25.20
C LEU A 24 -4.66 -6.07 26.34
N PRO A 25 -5.96 -5.83 26.58
CA PRO A 25 -6.74 -6.60 27.54
C PRO A 25 -6.96 -8.05 27.05
N THR A 26 -7.02 -8.98 28.00
CA THR A 26 -7.11 -10.44 27.76
C THR A 26 -8.34 -10.84 26.94
N GLU A 27 -9.41 -10.05 26.99
CA GLU A 27 -10.64 -10.28 26.22
C GLU A 27 -10.42 -10.23 24.70
N LEU A 28 -9.34 -9.59 24.23
CA LEU A 28 -8.99 -9.48 22.81
C LEU A 28 -8.03 -10.58 22.33
N LEU A 29 -7.68 -11.55 23.18
CA LEU A 29 -6.81 -12.66 22.80
C LEU A 29 -7.32 -13.45 21.58
N PRO A 30 -8.63 -13.74 21.41
CA PRO A 30 -9.11 -14.41 20.20
C PRO A 30 -8.81 -13.64 18.91
N GLU A 31 -8.91 -12.31 18.95
CA GLU A 31 -8.57 -11.44 17.83
C GLU A 31 -7.05 -11.41 17.60
N VAL A 32 -6.26 -11.36 18.67
CA VAL A 32 -4.79 -11.43 18.58
C VAL A 32 -4.35 -12.74 17.92
N ASP A 33 -4.91 -13.87 18.35
CA ASP A 33 -4.66 -15.19 17.77
C ASP A 33 -4.94 -15.23 16.27
N TYR A 34 -6.05 -14.63 15.84
CA TYR A 34 -6.37 -14.48 14.42
C TYR A 34 -5.32 -13.64 13.68
N PHE A 35 -4.87 -12.52 14.26
CA PHE A 35 -3.84 -11.68 13.64
C PHE A 35 -2.49 -12.41 13.54
N GLU A 36 -2.13 -13.19 14.56
CA GLU A 36 -0.94 -14.02 14.52
C GLU A 36 -1.04 -15.10 13.45
N ASP A 37 -2.15 -15.83 13.34
CA ASP A 37 -2.27 -16.88 12.34
C ASP A 37 -2.28 -16.34 10.89
N VAL A 38 -2.88 -15.17 10.69
CA VAL A 38 -3.09 -14.63 9.34
C VAL A 38 -1.95 -13.72 8.88
N PHE A 39 -1.43 -12.82 9.71
CA PHE A 39 -0.57 -11.72 9.24
C PHE A 39 0.86 -11.72 9.80
N ILE A 40 1.06 -12.24 11.01
CA ILE A 40 2.35 -12.11 11.74
C ILE A 40 3.11 -13.44 11.84
N GLY A 41 2.40 -14.52 12.14
CA GLY A 41 2.94 -15.82 12.51
C GLY A 41 2.94 -16.05 14.02
N ARG A 42 2.49 -17.21 14.50
CA ARG A 42 2.52 -17.53 15.94
C ARG A 42 3.96 -17.70 16.44
N PRO A 43 4.29 -17.18 17.64
CA PRO A 43 5.58 -17.43 18.27
C PRO A 43 5.75 -18.91 18.62
N MET A 44 6.95 -19.44 18.38
CA MET A 44 7.37 -20.81 18.63
C MET A 44 8.76 -20.81 19.28
N ALA A 45 9.18 -21.94 19.86
CA ALA A 45 10.45 -22.02 20.58
C ALA A 45 11.71 -21.71 19.71
N ARG A 46 11.60 -21.76 18.38
CA ARG A 46 12.70 -21.49 17.43
C ARG A 46 12.35 -20.39 16.41
N GLY A 47 11.56 -19.39 16.80
CA GLY A 47 11.14 -18.30 15.91
C GLY A 47 9.62 -18.26 15.77
N ARG A 48 9.10 -17.78 14.63
CA ARG A 48 7.66 -17.78 14.36
C ARG A 48 7.29 -18.83 13.32
N ARG A 49 6.07 -19.34 13.42
CA ARG A 49 5.44 -20.09 12.33
C ARG A 49 5.10 -19.14 11.19
N ASP A 50 5.19 -19.59 9.94
CA ASP A 50 4.75 -18.79 8.79
C ASP A 50 3.28 -18.37 8.91
N ALA A 51 3.03 -17.09 8.66
CA ALA A 51 1.69 -16.52 8.54
C ALA A 51 1.04 -16.95 7.22
N GLN A 52 -0.29 -17.02 7.18
CA GLN A 52 -1.02 -17.27 5.92
C GLN A 52 -0.75 -16.17 4.87
N LEU A 53 -0.59 -14.93 5.32
CA LEU A 53 -0.25 -13.75 4.52
C LEU A 53 1.09 -13.18 5.02
N PRO A 54 2.20 -13.50 4.35
CA PRO A 54 3.52 -13.00 4.72
C PRO A 54 3.58 -11.47 4.75
N ILE A 55 4.40 -10.91 5.65
CA ILE A 55 4.58 -9.46 5.84
C ILE A 55 4.90 -8.75 4.52
N GLN A 56 5.71 -9.37 3.66
CA GLN A 56 6.11 -8.82 2.37
C GLN A 56 4.93 -8.55 1.42
N LEU A 57 3.80 -9.24 1.62
CA LEU A 57 2.63 -9.11 0.74
C LEU A 57 1.75 -7.92 1.12
N TRP A 58 1.68 -7.57 2.41
CA TRP A 58 0.75 -6.55 2.92
C TRP A 58 1.44 -5.30 3.49
N ASN A 59 2.74 -5.37 3.78
CA ASN A 59 3.51 -4.21 4.22
C ASN A 59 3.67 -3.22 3.06
N HIS A 60 3.63 -1.93 3.38
CA HIS A 60 3.68 -0.83 2.43
C HIS A 60 4.71 0.23 2.79
N HIS A 61 5.51 0.02 3.83
CA HIS A 61 6.49 0.99 4.32
C HIS A 61 7.40 1.50 3.18
N ASP A 62 8.09 0.58 2.52
CA ASP A 62 9.05 0.92 1.46
C ASP A 62 8.36 1.48 0.23
N THR A 63 7.20 0.93 -0.14
CA THR A 63 6.38 1.41 -1.27
C THR A 63 5.97 2.86 -1.06
N VAL A 64 5.54 3.19 0.16
CA VAL A 64 5.08 4.53 0.53
C VAL A 64 6.25 5.52 0.58
N LEU A 65 7.43 5.10 1.06
CA LEU A 65 8.63 5.95 1.04
C LEU A 65 9.15 6.21 -0.38
N LYS A 66 9.14 5.20 -1.24
CA LYS A 66 9.50 5.33 -2.66
C LYS A 66 8.44 6.10 -3.45
N GLY A 67 7.23 6.21 -2.90
CA GLY A 67 6.11 6.85 -3.56
C GLY A 67 5.56 6.03 -4.74
N ASP A 68 5.81 4.73 -4.73
CA ASP A 68 5.32 3.83 -5.75
C ASP A 68 3.81 3.67 -5.64
N SER A 69 3.13 3.57 -6.78
CA SER A 69 1.69 3.33 -6.79
C SER A 69 1.40 1.93 -6.25
N LYS A 70 0.51 1.82 -5.26
CA LYS A 70 -0.11 0.52 -4.92
C LYS A 70 -0.70 -0.05 -6.21
N MET A 71 -0.32 -1.28 -6.57
CA MET A 71 -0.55 -1.88 -7.89
C MET A 71 -2.00 -1.74 -8.39
N THR A 72 -3.00 -1.76 -7.51
CA THR A 72 -4.41 -1.61 -7.86
C THR A 72 -4.86 -0.17 -8.08
N ASN A 73 -4.26 0.83 -7.43
CA ASN A 73 -4.78 2.20 -7.46
C ASN A 73 -4.57 2.88 -8.81
N SER A 74 -3.46 2.63 -9.48
CA SER A 74 -3.19 3.17 -10.82
C SER A 74 -4.13 2.54 -11.85
N VAL A 75 -4.32 1.23 -11.78
CA VAL A 75 -5.25 0.47 -12.64
C VAL A 75 -6.70 0.88 -12.38
N GLU A 76 -7.11 1.00 -11.11
CA GLU A 76 -8.44 1.49 -10.74
C GLU A 76 -8.66 2.93 -11.19
N ALA A 77 -7.68 3.82 -11.03
CA ALA A 77 -7.78 5.20 -11.47
C ALA A 77 -7.91 5.28 -12.99
N TRP A 78 -7.13 4.46 -13.72
CA TRP A 78 -7.27 4.33 -15.17
C TRP A 78 -8.66 3.79 -15.55
N HIS A 79 -9.11 2.71 -14.90
CA HIS A 79 -10.41 2.10 -15.17
C HIS A 79 -11.57 3.05 -14.87
N ARG A 80 -11.51 3.84 -13.79
CA ARG A 80 -12.50 4.87 -13.47
C ARG A 80 -12.52 5.97 -14.53
N GLY A 81 -11.34 6.43 -14.98
CA GLY A 81 -11.24 7.38 -16.10
C GLY A 81 -11.84 6.80 -17.39
N PHE A 82 -11.50 5.55 -17.71
CA PHE A 82 -12.04 4.83 -18.86
C PHE A 82 -13.56 4.69 -18.79
N GLN A 83 -14.10 4.25 -17.65
CA GLN A 83 -15.55 4.15 -17.45
C GLN A 83 -16.25 5.50 -17.64
N ALA A 84 -15.69 6.60 -17.13
CA ALA A 84 -16.24 7.92 -17.33
C ALA A 84 -16.33 8.31 -18.82
N HIS A 85 -15.40 7.83 -19.66
CA HIS A 85 -15.44 8.03 -21.11
C HIS A 85 -16.40 7.08 -21.83
N VAL A 86 -16.64 5.89 -21.27
CA VAL A 86 -17.47 4.83 -21.88
C VAL A 86 -18.95 5.00 -21.57
N GLN A 87 -19.34 5.62 -20.44
CA GLN A 87 -20.73 5.77 -19.98
C GLN A 87 -21.63 6.66 -20.90
N CYS A 88 -21.97 6.12 -22.07
CA CYS A 88 -23.06 6.59 -22.93
C CYS A 88 -24.26 5.62 -22.82
N PRO A 89 -25.52 6.09 -22.87
CA PRO A 89 -26.72 5.25 -22.69
C PRO A 89 -26.85 4.09 -23.70
N HIS A 90 -26.30 4.24 -24.90
CA HIS A 90 -26.26 3.20 -25.93
C HIS A 90 -24.87 3.13 -26.55
N GLN A 91 -24.02 2.26 -25.99
CA GLN A 91 -22.67 2.04 -26.51
C GLN A 91 -22.74 1.12 -27.73
N THR A 92 -22.36 1.64 -28.89
CA THR A 92 -22.01 0.79 -30.03
C THR A 92 -20.54 0.40 -29.94
N LEU A 93 -20.17 -0.73 -30.54
CA LEU A 93 -18.77 -1.17 -30.65
C LEU A 93 -17.87 -0.08 -31.26
N TRP A 94 -18.42 0.74 -32.15
CA TRP A 94 -17.71 1.89 -32.73
C TRP A 94 -17.38 2.99 -31.72
N ILE A 95 -18.30 3.32 -30.81
CA ILE A 95 -18.03 4.30 -29.73
C ILE A 95 -16.95 3.75 -28.80
N PHE A 96 -17.04 2.47 -28.46
CA PHE A 96 -16.02 1.80 -27.64
C PHE A 96 -14.62 1.85 -28.27
N LEU A 97 -14.50 1.52 -29.56
CA LEU A 97 -13.23 1.61 -30.30
C LEU A 97 -12.66 3.03 -30.34
N LYS A 98 -13.51 4.05 -30.52
CA LYS A 98 -13.07 5.46 -30.47
C LYS A 98 -12.56 5.85 -29.09
N VAL A 99 -13.19 5.38 -28.03
CA VAL A 99 -12.74 5.64 -26.65
C VAL A 99 -11.40 4.94 -26.40
N LEU A 100 -11.20 3.71 -26.87
CA LEU A 100 -9.91 3.02 -26.77
C LEU A 100 -8.77 3.78 -27.47
N GLN A 101 -8.99 4.24 -28.70
CA GLN A 101 -8.00 5.05 -29.43
C GLN A 101 -7.65 6.34 -28.69
N ARG A 102 -8.65 6.99 -28.09
CA ARG A 102 -8.43 8.19 -27.28
C ARG A 102 -7.60 7.91 -26.03
N GLU A 103 -7.88 6.81 -25.32
CA GLU A 103 -7.09 6.42 -24.15
C GLU A 103 -5.63 6.11 -24.53
N GLU A 104 -5.40 5.38 -25.62
CA GLU A 104 -4.06 5.10 -26.13
C GLU A 104 -3.27 6.40 -26.37
N PHE A 105 -3.87 7.37 -27.06
CA PHE A 105 -3.26 8.68 -27.28
C PHE A 105 -2.93 9.41 -25.97
N LEU A 106 -3.84 9.37 -24.99
CA LEU A 106 -3.60 9.98 -23.67
C LEU A 106 -2.44 9.31 -22.93
N GLN A 107 -2.31 7.98 -23.00
CA GLN A 107 -1.20 7.27 -22.37
C GLN A 107 0.13 7.56 -23.07
N LEU A 108 0.17 7.54 -24.41
CA LEU A 108 1.36 7.88 -25.19
C LEU A 108 1.84 9.31 -24.92
N HIS A 109 0.91 10.26 -24.86
CA HIS A 109 1.24 11.65 -24.51
C HIS A 109 1.78 11.78 -23.07
N ARG A 110 1.26 11.00 -22.11
CA ARG A 110 1.82 10.95 -20.75
C ARG A 110 3.23 10.35 -20.73
N LEU A 111 3.47 9.29 -21.50
CA LEU A 111 4.80 8.69 -21.63
C LEU A 111 5.80 9.69 -22.23
N GLY A 112 5.45 10.37 -23.32
CA GLY A 112 6.31 11.40 -23.90
C GLY A 112 6.64 12.52 -22.91
N LYS A 113 5.68 12.93 -22.07
CA LYS A 113 5.95 13.89 -20.98
C LYS A 113 6.96 13.35 -19.95
N LEU A 114 6.86 12.08 -19.58
CA LEU A 114 7.82 11.43 -18.67
C LEU A 114 9.22 11.37 -19.28
N GLU A 115 9.33 11.01 -20.56
CA GLU A 115 10.59 10.98 -21.30
C GLU A 115 11.25 12.37 -21.36
N MET A 116 10.44 13.42 -21.47
CA MET A 116 10.89 14.82 -21.40
C MET A 116 11.25 15.29 -19.98
N GLY A 117 11.23 14.39 -18.99
CA GLY A 117 11.57 14.67 -17.60
C GLY A 117 10.46 15.33 -16.79
N GLN A 118 9.25 15.48 -17.35
CA GLN A 118 8.11 16.01 -16.61
C GLN A 118 7.65 15.00 -15.55
N ARG A 119 7.69 15.39 -14.28
CA ARG A 119 7.23 14.55 -13.17
C ARG A 119 5.77 14.88 -12.83
N PHE A 120 4.92 13.86 -12.74
CA PHE A 120 3.55 14.03 -12.26
C PHE A 120 3.51 14.00 -10.73
N THR A 121 2.76 14.92 -10.13
CA THR A 121 2.62 15.00 -8.68
C THR A 121 1.80 13.82 -8.16
N GLN A 122 2.28 13.16 -7.10
CA GLN A 122 1.48 12.20 -6.36
C GLN A 122 0.30 12.87 -5.67
N ALA A 123 -0.80 12.12 -5.50
CA ALA A 123 -1.94 12.61 -4.73
C ALA A 123 -1.55 12.89 -3.27
N SER A 124 -2.05 14.01 -2.72
CA SER A 124 -1.77 14.48 -1.34
C SER A 124 -1.94 13.40 -0.25
N LYS A 125 -2.86 12.44 -0.46
CA LYS A 125 -3.08 11.31 0.45
C LYS A 125 -1.81 10.48 0.68
N TYR A 126 -1.02 10.23 -0.36
CA TYR A 126 0.20 9.42 -0.27
C TYR A 126 1.35 10.17 0.39
N ALA A 127 1.41 11.50 0.23
CA ALA A 127 2.38 12.35 0.92
C ALA A 127 2.24 12.29 2.45
N LYS A 128 1.00 12.16 2.97
CA LYS A 128 0.76 11.99 4.41
C LYS A 128 1.26 10.65 4.92
N ALA A 129 1.02 9.58 4.17
CA ALA A 129 1.51 8.24 4.53
C ALA A 129 3.05 8.19 4.51
N ALA A 130 3.69 8.81 3.50
CA ALA A 130 5.15 8.93 3.41
C ALA A 130 5.73 9.72 4.58
N THR A 131 5.06 10.79 4.98
CA THR A 131 5.43 11.56 6.19
C THR A 131 5.39 10.68 7.44
N LEU A 132 4.36 9.84 7.60
CA LEU A 132 4.22 8.95 8.76
C LEU A 132 5.34 7.90 8.81
N ALA A 133 5.61 7.21 7.69
CA ALA A 133 6.70 6.25 7.59
C ALA A 133 8.06 6.91 7.89
N SER A 134 8.30 8.10 7.30
CA SER A 134 9.52 8.87 7.57
C SER A 134 9.67 9.31 9.03
N GLN A 135 8.56 9.57 9.73
CA GLN A 135 8.59 9.94 11.14
C GLN A 135 8.98 8.76 12.03
N TYR A 136 8.53 7.54 11.69
CA TYR A 136 8.93 6.33 12.38
C TYR A 136 10.44 6.13 12.28
N ASP A 137 10.97 6.14 11.05
CA ASP A 137 12.41 6.06 10.75
C ASP A 137 13.24 7.10 11.52
N ARG A 138 12.73 8.33 11.69
CA ARG A 138 13.42 9.38 12.44
C ARG A 138 13.42 9.14 13.94
N ARG A 139 12.33 8.60 14.49
CA ARG A 139 12.21 8.33 15.92
C ARG A 139 13.04 7.12 16.32
N ASP A 140 13.04 6.08 15.50
CA ASP A 140 13.79 4.85 15.79
C ASP A 140 15.31 5.09 15.78
N ARG A 141 15.80 5.95 14.88
CA ARG A 141 17.19 6.44 14.89
C ARG A 141 17.57 7.27 16.13
N CYS A 142 16.60 7.87 16.83
CA CYS A 142 16.86 8.58 18.08
C CYS A 142 16.83 7.66 19.31
N SER A 143 16.11 6.54 19.28
CA SER A 143 16.10 5.54 20.35
C SER A 143 17.29 4.57 20.32
N THR A 144 18.06 4.56 19.22
CA THR A 144 19.24 3.71 19.02
C THR A 144 20.59 4.44 19.20
N LEU A 145 20.57 5.72 19.59
CA LEU A 145 21.79 6.46 19.95
C LEU A 145 22.09 6.27 21.44
N PRO A 146 23.34 5.88 21.81
CA PRO A 146 23.75 5.64 23.20
C PRO A 146 23.82 6.90 24.06
#